data_AF-A0A969K1Z2-F1
#
_entry.id   AF-A0A969K1Z2-F1
#
_cell.length_a   1.000
_cell.length_b   1.000
_cell.length_c   1.000
_cell.angle_alpha   90.00
_cell.angle_beta   90.00
_cell.angle_gamma   90.00
#
_symmetry.space_group_name_H-M   'P 1'
#
loop_
_entity.id
_entity.type
_entity.pdbx_description
1 polymer ?
#
loop_
_entity_poly.entity_id
_entity_poly.type
_entity_poly.pdbx_seq_one_letter_code
_entity_poly.pdbx_strand_id
1 'polypeptide(L)'
;MLEKRLTSISGGNRETLKVTLPEDRIKPNSRIQVNFRLDPRERRSCSRVTDQQLWSTIHADSEFKLNRQQVVRLPDLELLRAGYPFAAPQDLSSTAIALPENPTQSDLLLLLEVSERLGRLSRAASVKLDVYRASKLPVEQRDSRHIIAIGTESQFPLSEAFEQGDGFALRDLFSRHWGQKQIQTLPDQEGLVRQIISPWNPERVMLVLSAQTEVGLQQVRDLLSQDNLFFQLEGDTVLIAANEPDPSPYDPNAYSLEFLQQSSQRQLASANLSSRIAAVLRGNWFVLAPGIVAASLVLYGVIQLYLKRLTGQE
;
A
#
# COMPACT_ATOMS: atom_id res chain seq x y z
N MET A 1 -10.67 24.67 9.39
CA MET A 1 -10.54 25.62 8.26
C MET A 1 -9.40 26.57 8.64
N LEU A 2 -8.38 26.75 7.79
CA LEU A 2 -7.37 27.80 8.00
C LEU A 2 -7.78 29.03 7.18
N GLU A 3 -7.79 30.20 7.82
CA GLU A 3 -8.14 31.47 7.19
C GLU A 3 -7.00 32.48 7.40
N LYS A 4 -6.46 33.06 6.31
CA LYS A 4 -5.57 34.22 6.38
C LYS A 4 -6.39 35.49 6.17
N ARG A 5 -6.64 36.23 7.26
CA ARG A 5 -7.30 37.54 7.18
C ARG A 5 -6.40 38.55 6.44
N LEU A 6 -6.97 39.26 5.47
CA LEU A 6 -6.28 40.36 4.78
C LEU A 6 -6.09 41.55 5.73
N THR A 7 -4.89 42.14 5.71
CA THR A 7 -4.49 43.25 6.59
C THR A 7 -4.75 44.63 5.99
N SER A 8 -4.77 44.75 4.66
CA SER A 8 -5.07 45.99 3.94
C SER A 8 -6.48 45.98 3.33
N ILE A 9 -7.07 47.17 3.22
CA ILE A 9 -8.37 47.40 2.55
C ILE A 9 -8.25 47.19 1.03
N SER A 10 -7.07 47.47 0.45
CA SER A 10 -6.78 47.29 -0.98
C SER A 10 -6.39 45.86 -1.36
N GLY A 11 -6.49 44.90 -0.44
CA GLY A 11 -5.82 43.60 -0.56
C GLY A 11 -4.29 43.72 -0.49
N GLY A 12 -3.59 42.62 -0.75
CA GLY A 12 -2.13 42.53 -0.78
C GLY A 12 -1.63 41.82 -2.03
N ASN A 13 -0.50 42.26 -2.58
CA ASN A 13 0.09 41.72 -3.82
C ASN A 13 1.16 40.66 -3.49
N ARG A 14 1.12 39.51 -4.18
CA ARG A 14 2.04 38.36 -4.00
C ARG A 14 2.23 37.91 -2.54
N GLU A 15 1.14 38.01 -1.77
CA GLU A 15 1.04 37.58 -0.37
C GLU A 15 1.26 36.07 -0.22
N THR A 16 2.30 35.66 0.52
CA THR A 16 2.56 34.24 0.80
C THR A 16 1.69 33.73 1.96
N LEU A 17 1.14 32.53 1.83
CA LEU A 17 0.50 31.77 2.90
C LEU A 17 1.10 30.35 2.92
N LYS A 18 1.70 29.96 4.04
CA LYS A 18 2.12 28.58 4.29
C LYS A 18 1.02 27.86 5.07
N VAL A 19 0.52 26.75 4.53
CA VAL A 19 -0.47 25.89 5.19
C VAL A 19 0.19 24.54 5.46
N THR A 20 0.35 24.17 6.73
CA THR A 20 0.65 22.78 7.08
C THR A 20 -0.61 21.95 6.86
N LEU A 21 -0.53 20.93 6.03
CA LEU A 21 -1.64 20.01 5.77
C LEU A 21 -1.58 18.84 6.78
N PRO A 22 -2.74 18.36 7.27
CA PRO A 22 -2.80 17.20 8.15
C PRO A 22 -2.38 15.95 7.38
N GLU A 23 -1.20 15.39 7.72
CA GLU A 23 -0.58 14.25 7.02
C GLU A 23 -1.48 13.00 7.04
N ASP A 24 -2.24 12.79 8.12
CA ASP A 24 -3.24 11.73 8.30
C ASP A 24 -4.43 11.80 7.31
N ARG A 25 -4.58 12.90 6.56
CA ARG A 25 -5.67 13.11 5.58
C ARG A 25 -5.20 13.14 4.13
N ILE A 26 -3.90 12.94 3.88
CA ILE A 26 -3.35 12.91 2.51
C ILE A 26 -3.38 11.48 1.99
N LYS A 27 -4.45 11.10 1.28
CA LYS A 27 -4.53 9.85 0.51
C LYS A 27 -4.12 10.09 -0.95
N PRO A 28 -3.70 9.08 -1.73
CA PRO A 28 -3.23 9.26 -3.12
C PRO A 28 -4.25 9.83 -4.12
N ASN A 29 -5.53 9.92 -3.73
CA ASN A 29 -6.62 10.54 -4.48
C ASN A 29 -7.12 11.88 -3.88
N SER A 30 -6.48 12.41 -2.82
CA SER A 30 -6.87 13.67 -2.19
C SER A 30 -6.84 14.85 -3.17
N ARG A 31 -7.94 15.63 -3.20
CA ARG A 31 -8.07 16.84 -4.01
C ARG A 31 -7.86 18.07 -3.12
N ILE A 32 -6.96 18.97 -3.52
CA ILE A 32 -6.78 20.26 -2.83
C ILE A 32 -7.71 21.29 -3.48
N GLN A 33 -8.65 21.83 -2.70
CA GLN A 33 -9.55 22.91 -3.12
C GLN A 33 -9.24 24.19 -2.33
N VAL A 34 -9.04 25.30 -3.03
CA VAL A 34 -8.82 26.63 -2.44
C VAL A 34 -10.04 27.48 -2.73
N ASN A 35 -10.77 27.85 -1.68
CA ASN A 35 -11.98 28.67 -1.77
C ASN A 35 -11.71 30.07 -1.19
N PHE A 36 -11.90 31.11 -1.99
CA PHE A 36 -11.74 32.50 -1.56
C PHE A 36 -13.05 33.05 -1.00
N ARG A 37 -13.12 33.27 0.31
CA ARG A 37 -14.23 34.00 0.96
C ARG A 37 -13.84 35.47 1.10
N LEU A 38 -14.31 36.31 0.18
CA LEU A 38 -14.03 37.74 0.15
C LEU A 38 -15.26 38.52 0.62
N ASP A 39 -15.13 39.19 1.76
CA ASP A 39 -16.20 39.95 2.41
C ASP A 39 -15.89 41.46 2.34
N PRO A 40 -16.73 42.30 1.70
CA PRO A 40 -16.48 43.74 1.61
C PRO A 40 -16.61 44.40 3.00
N ARG A 41 -15.65 45.29 3.32
CA ARG A 41 -15.59 45.97 4.62
C ARG A 41 -16.81 46.86 4.89
N GLU A 42 -17.43 47.42 3.85
CA GLU A 42 -18.64 48.23 3.95
C GLU A 42 -19.88 47.49 3.43
N ARG A 43 -20.43 46.60 4.25
CA ARG A 43 -21.79 46.05 4.06
C ARG A 43 -22.85 47.12 4.34
N ARG A 44 -22.95 48.18 3.52
CA ARG A 44 -23.82 49.36 3.75
C ARG A 44 -24.93 49.51 2.71
N SER A 45 -26.17 49.27 3.16
CA SER A 45 -27.45 49.48 2.46
C SER A 45 -27.71 48.59 1.24
N CYS A 46 -28.94 48.06 1.14
CA CYS A 46 -29.42 47.22 0.03
C CYS A 46 -29.69 48.01 -1.26
N SER A 47 -29.00 49.14 -1.47
CA SER A 47 -29.23 50.10 -2.56
C SER A 47 -27.97 50.52 -3.31
N ARG A 48 -26.79 49.96 -2.97
CA ARG A 48 -25.56 50.10 -3.75
C ARG A 48 -24.91 48.74 -3.96
N VAL A 49 -25.13 48.19 -5.16
CA VAL A 49 -24.21 47.20 -5.73
C VAL A 49 -22.83 47.84 -5.77
N THR A 50 -21.82 47.14 -5.28
CA THR A 50 -20.43 47.61 -5.34
C THR A 50 -19.81 47.09 -6.63
N ASP A 51 -19.59 47.98 -7.59
CA ASP A 51 -19.01 47.63 -8.91
C ASP A 51 -17.56 47.08 -8.81
N GLN A 52 -16.95 47.19 -7.63
CA GLN A 52 -15.66 46.60 -7.29
C GLN A 52 -15.80 45.08 -7.08
N GLN A 53 -15.65 44.31 -8.15
CA GLN A 53 -15.52 42.87 -8.09
C GLN A 53 -14.31 42.48 -7.20
N LEU A 54 -14.59 41.84 -6.07
CA LEU A 54 -13.54 41.28 -5.21
C LEU A 54 -12.99 40.00 -5.87
N TRP A 55 -11.71 40.02 -6.23
CA TRP A 55 -11.02 38.89 -6.85
C TRP A 55 -9.81 38.43 -6.02
N SER A 56 -9.30 37.25 -6.36
CA SER A 56 -8.06 36.70 -5.81
C SER A 56 -7.39 35.85 -6.89
N THR A 57 -6.09 35.62 -6.76
CA THR A 57 -5.31 34.83 -7.73
C THR A 57 -4.34 33.94 -6.99
N ILE A 58 -4.31 32.66 -7.39
CA ILE A 58 -3.24 31.73 -7.02
C ILE A 58 -2.16 31.91 -8.07
N HIS A 59 -0.99 32.38 -7.69
CA HIS A 59 0.13 32.52 -8.62
C HIS A 59 0.76 31.15 -8.94
N ALA A 60 1.29 31.00 -10.16
CA ALA A 60 1.84 29.74 -10.67
C ALA A 60 3.12 29.25 -9.95
N ASP A 61 3.72 30.09 -9.11
CA ASP A 61 4.83 29.78 -8.21
C ASP A 61 4.38 29.21 -6.85
N SER A 62 3.12 28.81 -6.71
CA SER A 62 2.59 28.12 -5.54
C SER A 62 3.10 26.67 -5.44
N GLU A 63 3.94 26.39 -4.45
CA GLU A 63 4.57 25.07 -4.27
C GLU A 63 3.77 24.12 -3.36
N PHE A 64 3.62 22.85 -3.76
CA PHE A 64 3.17 21.76 -2.89
C PHE A 64 4.35 20.86 -2.50
N LYS A 65 4.64 20.76 -1.19
CA LYS A 65 5.80 20.03 -0.65
C LYS A 65 5.35 18.86 0.21
N LEU A 66 5.35 17.67 -0.39
CA LEU A 66 5.08 16.39 0.28
C LEU A 66 6.41 15.70 0.63
N ASN A 67 6.58 15.28 1.88
CA ASN A 67 7.68 14.38 2.24
C ASN A 67 7.43 13.01 1.58
N ARG A 68 8.35 12.56 0.72
CA ARG A 68 8.20 11.30 -0.05
C ARG A 68 8.73 10.06 0.67
N GLN A 69 9.10 10.19 1.94
CA GLN A 69 9.43 9.04 2.79
C GLN A 69 8.15 8.24 3.05
N GLN A 70 7.93 7.14 2.32
CA GLN A 70 6.83 6.24 2.63
C GLN A 70 7.17 5.55 3.95
N VAL A 71 6.43 5.90 5.00
CA VAL A 71 6.46 5.27 6.31
C VAL A 71 5.08 4.69 6.53
N VAL A 72 4.96 3.38 6.32
CA VAL A 72 3.69 2.65 6.34
C VAL A 72 3.77 1.52 7.34
N ARG A 73 2.63 1.11 7.87
CA ARG A 73 2.49 -0.11 8.67
C ARG A 73 1.96 -1.21 7.75
N LEU A 74 2.58 -2.39 7.83
CA LEU A 74 2.22 -3.55 7.02
C LEU A 74 2.35 -4.83 7.87
N PRO A 75 1.52 -5.85 7.64
CA PRO A 75 0.43 -5.87 6.66
C PRO A 75 -0.77 -5.01 7.07
N ASP A 76 -1.43 -4.46 6.05
CA ASP A 76 -2.63 -3.64 6.12
C ASP A 76 -3.30 -3.60 4.72
N LEU A 77 -4.45 -4.28 4.59
CA LEU A 77 -5.27 -4.30 3.38
C LEU A 77 -5.95 -2.95 3.11
N GLU A 78 -6.00 -2.02 4.08
CA GLU A 78 -6.47 -0.65 3.83
C GLU A 78 -5.64 0.03 2.73
N LEU A 79 -4.35 -0.32 2.65
CA LEU A 79 -3.40 0.22 1.69
C LEU A 79 -3.60 -0.36 0.27
N LEU A 80 -4.19 -1.56 0.15
CA LEU A 80 -4.55 -2.15 -1.15
C LEU A 80 -5.68 -1.34 -1.83
N ARG A 81 -6.55 -0.67 -1.05
CA ARG A 81 -7.56 0.29 -1.56
C ARG A 81 -6.92 1.46 -2.35
N ALA A 82 -5.63 1.74 -2.10
CA ALA A 82 -4.83 2.73 -2.81
C ALA A 82 -3.75 2.10 -3.72
N GLY A 83 -3.79 0.77 -3.90
CA GLY A 83 -2.83 0.01 -4.71
C GLY A 83 -1.44 -0.14 -4.11
N TYR A 84 -1.26 0.11 -2.83
CA TYR A 84 0.04 -0.09 -2.18
C TYR A 84 0.12 -1.47 -1.49
N PRO A 85 1.24 -2.21 -1.59
CA PRO A 85 2.45 -1.92 -2.37
C PRO A 85 2.39 -2.36 -3.85
N PHE A 86 1.39 -3.14 -4.26
CA PHE A 86 1.43 -3.92 -5.52
C PHE A 86 1.38 -3.10 -6.82
N ALA A 87 0.95 -1.83 -6.76
CA ALA A 87 1.02 -0.83 -7.82
C ALA A 87 1.94 0.36 -7.45
N ALA A 88 2.99 0.10 -6.66
CA ALA A 88 4.03 1.05 -6.28
C ALA A 88 5.44 0.46 -6.54
N PRO A 89 6.12 0.77 -7.66
CA PRO A 89 5.75 1.73 -8.71
C PRO A 89 4.52 1.35 -9.55
N GLN A 90 3.95 2.37 -10.19
CA GLN A 90 2.70 2.29 -10.95
C GLN A 90 2.78 1.42 -12.21
N ASP A 91 3.98 1.17 -12.73
CA ASP A 91 4.19 0.23 -13.85
C ASP A 91 4.11 -1.25 -13.42
N LEU A 92 3.80 -1.53 -12.15
CA LEU A 92 3.72 -2.86 -11.54
C LEU A 92 5.05 -3.63 -11.52
N SER A 93 6.18 -2.98 -11.85
CA SER A 93 7.48 -3.64 -12.05
C SER A 93 8.09 -4.27 -10.78
N SER A 94 7.63 -3.87 -9.59
CA SER A 94 7.98 -4.47 -8.31
C SER A 94 7.10 -5.66 -7.91
N THR A 95 6.18 -6.08 -8.77
CA THR A 95 5.15 -7.09 -8.46
C THR A 95 5.28 -8.29 -9.42
N ALA A 96 4.90 -9.47 -8.92
CA ALA A 96 4.66 -10.65 -9.74
C ALA A 96 3.47 -11.44 -9.19
N ILE A 97 2.82 -12.22 -10.04
CA ILE A 97 1.73 -13.14 -9.65
C ILE A 97 2.24 -14.59 -9.71
N ALA A 98 1.91 -15.38 -8.70
CA ALA A 98 2.20 -16.81 -8.62
C ALA A 98 0.88 -17.61 -8.69
N LEU A 99 0.87 -18.63 -9.54
CA LEU A 99 -0.24 -19.57 -9.77
C LEU A 99 0.20 -21.02 -9.48
N PRO A 100 -0.74 -21.97 -9.29
CA PRO A 100 -0.42 -23.39 -9.20
C PRO A 100 0.30 -23.92 -10.45
N GLU A 101 0.86 -25.13 -10.38
CA GLU A 101 1.48 -25.79 -11.56
C GLU A 101 0.49 -26.02 -12.70
N ASN A 102 -0.76 -26.32 -12.33
CA ASN A 102 -1.87 -26.63 -13.21
C ASN A 102 -3.07 -25.75 -12.81
N PRO A 103 -3.04 -24.44 -13.13
CA PRO A 103 -4.06 -23.51 -12.65
C PRO A 103 -5.44 -23.86 -13.18
N THR A 104 -6.45 -23.75 -12.32
CA THR A 104 -7.86 -24.02 -12.65
C THR A 104 -8.48 -22.86 -13.44
N GLN A 105 -9.73 -23.02 -13.87
CA GLN A 105 -10.45 -21.92 -14.51
C GLN A 105 -10.67 -20.75 -13.54
N SER A 106 -10.91 -21.02 -12.25
CA SER A 106 -11.10 -19.96 -11.25
C SER A 106 -9.78 -19.24 -10.95
N ASP A 107 -8.64 -19.94 -10.89
CA ASP A 107 -7.31 -19.33 -10.77
C ASP A 107 -7.04 -18.30 -11.89
N LEU A 108 -7.37 -18.68 -13.13
CA LEU A 108 -7.16 -17.84 -14.32
C LEU A 108 -8.15 -16.67 -14.40
N LEU A 109 -9.39 -16.84 -13.95
CA LEU A 109 -10.36 -15.74 -13.84
C LEU A 109 -9.96 -14.74 -12.73
N LEU A 110 -9.48 -15.23 -11.60
CA LEU A 110 -8.99 -14.40 -10.50
C LEU A 110 -7.67 -13.69 -10.86
N LEU A 111 -6.78 -14.33 -11.64
CA LEU A 111 -5.61 -13.68 -12.24
C LEU A 111 -6.00 -12.47 -13.10
N LEU A 112 -6.99 -12.64 -13.97
CA LEU A 112 -7.47 -11.58 -14.87
C LEU A 112 -8.11 -10.44 -14.07
N GLU A 113 -8.90 -10.76 -13.06
CA GLU A 113 -9.49 -9.77 -12.14
C GLU A 113 -8.41 -8.98 -11.39
N VAL A 114 -7.45 -9.65 -10.74
CA VAL A 114 -6.30 -8.99 -10.09
C VAL A 114 -5.54 -8.09 -11.07
N SER A 115 -5.42 -8.50 -12.33
CA SER A 115 -4.74 -7.72 -13.38
C SER A 115 -5.54 -6.48 -13.80
N GLU A 116 -6.86 -6.59 -13.97
CA GLU A 116 -7.76 -5.45 -14.20
C GLU A 116 -7.72 -4.47 -13.02
N ARG A 117 -7.79 -5.02 -11.80
CA ARG A 117 -7.80 -4.29 -10.53
C ARG A 117 -6.53 -3.48 -10.31
N LEU A 118 -5.36 -4.08 -10.54
CA LEU A 118 -4.08 -3.36 -10.55
C LEU A 118 -3.99 -2.36 -11.70
N GLY A 119 -4.60 -2.66 -12.85
CA GLY A 119 -4.75 -1.73 -13.98
C GLY A 119 -5.53 -0.47 -13.61
N ARG A 120 -6.69 -0.61 -12.92
CA ARG A 120 -7.50 0.51 -12.42
C ARG A 120 -6.80 1.36 -11.36
N LEU A 121 -5.92 0.75 -10.56
CA LEU A 121 -5.09 1.42 -9.56
C LEU A 121 -3.83 2.09 -10.15
N SER A 122 -3.38 1.60 -11.31
CA SER A 122 -2.25 2.14 -12.05
C SER A 122 -2.64 3.42 -12.81
N ARG A 123 -1.65 4.28 -13.03
CA ARG A 123 -1.69 5.39 -13.99
C ARG A 123 -0.50 5.37 -14.95
N ALA A 124 0.16 4.22 -15.09
CA ALA A 124 1.27 4.05 -16.01
C ALA A 124 0.77 3.79 -17.44
N ALA A 125 1.47 4.32 -18.44
CA ALA A 125 1.19 4.07 -19.85
C ALA A 125 1.63 2.68 -20.34
N SER A 126 2.35 1.93 -19.49
CA SER A 126 2.88 0.59 -19.75
C SER A 126 2.97 -0.17 -18.42
N VAL A 127 2.69 -1.47 -18.45
CA VAL A 127 2.83 -2.37 -17.29
C VAL A 127 3.93 -3.41 -17.51
N LYS A 128 4.57 -3.82 -16.41
CA LYS A 128 5.58 -4.88 -16.35
C LYS A 128 5.23 -5.85 -15.22
N LEU A 129 4.06 -6.47 -15.33
CA LEU A 129 3.56 -7.49 -14.42
C LEU A 129 3.92 -8.88 -14.96
N ASP A 130 4.77 -9.61 -14.23
CA ASP A 130 5.16 -10.97 -14.62
C ASP A 130 4.30 -12.01 -13.86
N VAL A 131 3.93 -13.09 -14.55
CA VAL A 131 3.10 -14.18 -14.00
C VAL A 131 3.87 -15.49 -14.09
N TYR A 132 3.97 -16.21 -12.98
CA TYR A 132 4.71 -17.47 -12.86
C TYR A 132 3.81 -18.58 -12.33
N ARG A 133 4.14 -19.82 -12.68
CA ARG A 133 3.70 -21.01 -11.90
C ARG A 133 4.74 -21.28 -10.82
N ALA A 134 4.37 -21.93 -9.71
CA ALA A 134 5.25 -22.17 -8.57
C ALA A 134 6.68 -22.64 -8.96
N SER A 135 6.83 -23.74 -9.71
CA SER A 135 8.11 -24.31 -10.17
C SER A 135 8.88 -23.47 -11.21
N LYS A 136 8.33 -22.32 -11.60
CA LYS A 136 8.90 -21.37 -12.56
C LYS A 136 9.12 -19.98 -11.99
N LEU A 137 8.71 -19.71 -10.75
CA LEU A 137 9.02 -18.46 -10.05
C LEU A 137 10.51 -18.46 -9.66
N PRO A 138 11.36 -17.58 -10.24
CA PRO A 138 12.78 -17.56 -9.89
C PRO A 138 12.98 -16.98 -8.49
N VAL A 139 13.92 -17.55 -7.73
CA VAL A 139 14.29 -17.09 -6.37
C VAL A 139 14.58 -15.59 -6.34
N GLU A 140 15.32 -15.08 -7.33
CA GLU A 140 15.59 -13.64 -7.47
C GLU A 140 14.30 -12.81 -7.52
N GLN A 141 13.27 -13.24 -8.26
CA GLN A 141 12.02 -12.49 -8.42
C GLN A 141 11.12 -12.65 -7.17
N ARG A 142 11.09 -13.85 -6.58
CA ARG A 142 10.43 -14.14 -5.30
C ARG A 142 10.95 -13.27 -4.16
N ASP A 143 12.27 -13.10 -4.08
CA ASP A 143 12.94 -12.38 -3.00
C ASP A 143 12.99 -10.86 -3.27
N SER A 144 12.98 -10.43 -4.53
CA SER A 144 13.07 -9.01 -4.91
C SER A 144 11.74 -8.29 -5.16
N ARG A 145 10.60 -8.99 -5.25
CA ARG A 145 9.27 -8.41 -5.56
C ARG A 145 8.24 -8.60 -4.45
N HIS A 146 7.14 -7.85 -4.55
CA HIS A 146 5.88 -8.17 -3.89
C HIS A 146 5.16 -9.25 -4.70
N ILE A 147 4.60 -10.25 -4.03
CA ILE A 147 4.03 -11.44 -4.69
C ILE A 147 2.52 -11.48 -4.43
N ILE A 148 1.72 -11.69 -5.47
CA ILE A 148 0.30 -12.07 -5.31
C ILE A 148 0.21 -13.55 -5.63
N ALA A 149 -0.24 -14.36 -4.68
CA ALA A 149 -0.31 -15.80 -4.81
C ALA A 149 -1.77 -16.25 -4.82
N ILE A 150 -2.17 -16.92 -5.89
CA ILE A 150 -3.53 -17.38 -6.17
C ILE A 150 -3.55 -18.91 -6.13
N GLY A 151 -4.58 -19.51 -5.53
CA GLY A 151 -4.84 -20.94 -5.61
C GLY A 151 -5.82 -21.41 -4.53
N THR A 152 -6.49 -22.55 -4.71
CA THR A 152 -7.15 -23.23 -3.59
C THR A 152 -6.10 -23.78 -2.60
N GLU A 153 -6.44 -23.94 -1.32
CA GLU A 153 -5.53 -24.48 -0.28
C GLU A 153 -4.81 -25.77 -0.74
N SER A 154 -5.55 -26.66 -1.41
CA SER A 154 -5.06 -27.95 -1.92
C SER A 154 -3.95 -27.87 -2.96
N GLN A 155 -3.80 -26.73 -3.64
CA GLN A 155 -2.88 -26.53 -4.77
C GLN A 155 -2.12 -25.18 -4.69
N PHE A 156 -2.13 -24.53 -3.52
CA PHE A 156 -1.61 -23.18 -3.35
C PHE A 156 -0.11 -23.09 -3.67
N PRO A 157 0.36 -22.09 -4.44
CA PRO A 157 1.68 -22.14 -5.06
C PRO A 157 2.88 -21.88 -4.14
N LEU A 158 2.65 -21.38 -2.91
CA LEU A 158 3.71 -20.97 -1.97
C LEU A 158 3.30 -21.39 -0.54
N SER A 159 3.66 -22.61 -0.11
CA SER A 159 3.22 -23.15 1.19
C SER A 159 3.76 -22.34 2.38
N GLU A 160 4.91 -21.68 2.23
CA GLU A 160 5.53 -20.88 3.29
C GLU A 160 4.64 -19.72 3.76
N ALA A 161 3.63 -19.33 2.97
CA ALA A 161 2.59 -18.37 3.33
C ALA A 161 1.71 -18.82 4.52
N PHE A 162 1.69 -20.12 4.81
CA PHE A 162 0.92 -20.72 5.91
C PHE A 162 1.81 -21.30 7.02
N GLU A 163 3.13 -21.35 6.80
CA GLU A 163 4.10 -21.92 7.75
C GLU A 163 4.66 -20.87 8.73
N GLN A 164 4.81 -19.60 8.32
CA GLN A 164 5.37 -18.56 9.19
C GLN A 164 4.36 -17.95 10.16
N GLY A 165 4.18 -18.64 11.29
CA GLY A 165 4.31 -18.02 12.63
C GLY A 165 3.50 -16.77 12.97
N ASP A 166 2.22 -16.97 13.28
CA ASP A 166 1.54 -16.28 14.41
C ASP A 166 0.41 -17.17 15.01
N GLY A 167 0.56 -18.50 14.93
CA GLY A 167 -0.37 -19.48 15.54
C GLY A 167 -1.65 -19.77 14.74
N PHE A 168 -1.59 -19.68 13.41
CA PHE A 168 -2.76 -19.67 12.53
C PHE A 168 -2.46 -20.33 11.17
N ALA A 169 -2.83 -21.61 11.02
CA ALA A 169 -2.91 -22.26 9.71
C ALA A 169 -4.24 -21.93 9.02
N LEU A 170 -4.33 -22.09 7.70
CA LEU A 170 -5.62 -22.10 6.99
C LEU A 170 -6.59 -23.10 7.61
N ARG A 171 -6.07 -24.26 8.02
CA ARG A 171 -6.86 -25.27 8.71
C ARG A 171 -7.46 -24.77 10.03
N ASP A 172 -6.91 -23.75 10.70
CA ASP A 172 -7.47 -23.22 11.94
C ASP A 172 -8.61 -22.20 11.69
N LEU A 173 -8.59 -21.48 10.56
CA LEU A 173 -9.77 -20.76 10.04
C LEU A 173 -10.90 -21.76 9.77
N PHE A 174 -10.62 -22.67 8.85
CA PHE A 174 -11.58 -23.62 8.32
C PHE A 174 -11.98 -24.69 9.36
N SER A 175 -11.21 -24.84 10.46
CA SER A 175 -11.54 -25.69 11.61
C SER A 175 -11.75 -24.94 12.93
N ARG A 176 -12.53 -23.86 12.88
CA ARG A 176 -13.46 -23.38 13.93
C ARG A 176 -12.87 -22.62 15.14
N HIS A 177 -13.47 -21.44 15.36
CA HIS A 177 -14.16 -21.04 16.62
C HIS A 177 -13.34 -20.96 17.92
N TRP A 178 -13.20 -19.74 18.47
CA TRP A 178 -12.89 -19.54 19.90
C TRP A 178 -13.53 -18.28 20.51
N GLY A 179 -14.77 -18.37 21.04
CA GLY A 179 -15.39 -17.20 21.67
C GLY A 179 -16.89 -17.25 22.03
N GLN A 180 -17.34 -18.20 22.85
CA GLN A 180 -18.64 -18.22 23.58
C GLN A 180 -19.95 -17.82 22.83
N LYS A 181 -20.01 -17.89 21.50
CA LYS A 181 -21.27 -17.90 20.73
C LYS A 181 -21.31 -19.16 19.87
N GLN A 182 -22.46 -19.83 19.81
CA GLN A 182 -22.66 -20.94 18.88
C GLN A 182 -22.58 -20.44 17.43
N ILE A 183 -21.40 -20.54 16.83
CA ILE A 183 -21.23 -20.41 15.38
C ILE A 183 -21.93 -21.62 14.75
N GLN A 184 -23.05 -21.38 14.06
CA GLN A 184 -23.48 -22.27 12.99
C GLN A 184 -22.33 -22.29 11.99
N THR A 185 -21.84 -23.47 11.63
CA THR A 185 -20.73 -23.60 10.67
C THR A 185 -21.14 -23.02 9.33
N LEU A 186 -20.63 -21.81 9.04
CA LEU A 186 -20.61 -21.25 7.69
C LEU A 186 -19.72 -22.13 6.79
N PRO A 187 -19.93 -22.12 5.47
CA PRO A 187 -19.65 -23.28 4.64
C PRO A 187 -18.17 -23.47 4.30
N ASP A 188 -17.83 -24.64 3.75
CA ASP A 188 -16.52 -24.96 3.16
C ASP A 188 -16.24 -24.18 1.84
N GLN A 189 -16.78 -22.96 1.73
CA GLN A 189 -16.87 -22.13 0.53
C GLN A 189 -16.51 -20.67 0.79
N GLU A 190 -15.93 -20.34 1.96
CA GLU A 190 -15.39 -19.01 2.25
C GLU A 190 -14.16 -18.71 1.39
N GLY A 191 -14.10 -17.47 0.91
CA GLY A 191 -12.94 -16.89 0.24
C GLY A 191 -12.02 -16.16 1.23
N LEU A 192 -10.71 -16.24 1.02
CA LEU A 192 -9.68 -15.59 1.84
C LEU A 192 -8.85 -14.59 1.02
N VAL A 193 -8.76 -13.37 1.55
CA VAL A 193 -7.78 -12.35 1.14
C VAL A 193 -6.90 -12.02 2.34
N ARG A 194 -5.62 -12.40 2.30
CA ARG A 194 -4.68 -12.17 3.42
C ARG A 194 -3.40 -11.52 2.95
N GLN A 195 -2.96 -10.47 3.63
CA GLN A 195 -1.67 -9.84 3.38
C GLN A 195 -0.68 -10.22 4.49
N ILE A 196 0.53 -10.64 4.10
CA ILE A 196 1.62 -10.98 5.02
C ILE A 196 2.93 -10.33 4.58
N ILE A 197 3.87 -10.16 5.51
CA ILE A 197 5.26 -9.89 5.15
C ILE A 197 5.83 -11.12 4.41
N SER A 198 6.61 -10.90 3.35
CA SER A 198 7.16 -12.00 2.55
C SER A 198 8.09 -12.90 3.38
N PRO A 199 7.88 -14.23 3.42
CA PRO A 199 8.69 -15.17 4.20
C PRO A 199 10.20 -15.12 3.92
N TRP A 200 10.59 -14.64 2.73
CA TRP A 200 11.99 -14.60 2.26
C TRP A 200 12.61 -13.19 2.26
N ASN A 201 11.81 -12.12 2.36
CA ASN A 201 12.32 -10.74 2.43
C ASN A 201 11.40 -9.83 3.27
N PRO A 202 11.85 -9.31 4.43
CA PRO A 202 11.03 -8.48 5.31
C PRO A 202 10.66 -7.09 4.75
N GLU A 203 11.29 -6.65 3.66
CA GLU A 203 10.91 -5.42 2.94
C GLU A 203 9.86 -5.65 1.84
N ARG A 204 9.47 -6.92 1.62
CA ARG A 204 8.44 -7.33 0.66
C ARG A 204 7.20 -7.89 1.35
N VAL A 205 6.14 -8.02 0.57
CA VAL A 205 4.78 -8.36 1.02
C VAL A 205 4.22 -9.39 0.07
N MET A 206 3.52 -10.39 0.61
CA MET A 206 2.70 -11.31 -0.16
C MET A 206 1.21 -11.00 0.06
N LEU A 207 0.43 -11.06 -1.00
CA LEU A 207 -1.03 -11.13 -0.95
C LEU A 207 -1.45 -12.57 -1.30
N VAL A 208 -2.03 -13.26 -0.34
CA VAL A 208 -2.63 -14.58 -0.45
C VAL A 208 -4.08 -14.40 -0.87
N LEU A 209 -4.46 -15.01 -2.00
CA LEU A 209 -5.82 -15.08 -2.52
C LEU A 209 -6.19 -16.56 -2.64
N SER A 210 -6.97 -17.07 -1.68
CA SER A 210 -7.16 -18.50 -1.46
C SER A 210 -8.58 -18.86 -1.03
N ALA A 211 -8.90 -20.16 -1.07
CA ALA A 211 -10.13 -20.75 -0.55
C ALA A 211 -9.96 -22.27 -0.39
N GLN A 212 -10.84 -22.92 0.39
CA GLN A 212 -10.95 -24.38 0.38
C GLN A 212 -11.44 -24.92 -0.98
N THR A 213 -12.33 -24.17 -1.64
CA THR A 213 -13.03 -24.61 -2.85
C THR A 213 -13.07 -23.51 -3.92
N GLU A 214 -13.28 -23.93 -5.18
CA GLU A 214 -13.41 -23.05 -6.35
C GLU A 214 -14.50 -21.97 -6.14
N VAL A 215 -15.56 -22.26 -5.38
CA VAL A 215 -16.63 -21.30 -5.07
C VAL A 215 -16.12 -20.15 -4.20
N GLY A 216 -15.37 -20.44 -3.13
CA GLY A 216 -14.74 -19.39 -2.32
C GLY A 216 -13.73 -18.57 -3.11
N LEU A 217 -13.03 -19.18 -4.07
CA LEU A 217 -12.10 -18.47 -4.95
C LEU A 217 -12.83 -17.52 -5.93
N GLN A 218 -14.06 -17.85 -6.34
CA GLN A 218 -14.94 -16.95 -7.08
C GLN A 218 -15.44 -15.80 -6.20
N GLN A 219 -15.73 -16.03 -4.92
CA GLN A 219 -16.05 -14.95 -3.98
C GLN A 219 -14.85 -14.01 -3.77
N VAL A 220 -13.61 -14.51 -3.74
CA VAL A 220 -12.39 -13.66 -3.73
C VAL A 220 -12.29 -12.80 -5.00
N ARG A 221 -12.60 -13.35 -6.18
CA ARG A 221 -12.70 -12.57 -7.42
C ARG A 221 -13.76 -11.48 -7.31
N ASP A 222 -14.92 -11.80 -6.76
CA ASP A 222 -16.05 -10.87 -6.70
C ASP A 222 -15.86 -9.77 -5.63
N LEU A 223 -15.10 -10.05 -4.56
CA LEU A 223 -14.57 -9.01 -3.66
C LEU A 223 -13.71 -7.99 -4.40
N LEU A 224 -12.89 -8.45 -5.36
CA LEU A 224 -11.98 -7.58 -6.12
C LEU A 224 -12.70 -6.82 -7.24
N SER A 225 -13.66 -7.44 -7.93
CA SER A 225 -14.37 -6.80 -9.03
C SER A 225 -15.31 -5.68 -8.53
N GLN A 226 -16.08 -5.95 -7.48
CA GLN A 226 -17.14 -5.08 -6.99
C GLN A 226 -16.60 -3.97 -6.05
N ASP A 227 -16.65 -2.72 -6.50
CA ASP A 227 -16.07 -1.58 -5.78
C ASP A 227 -16.64 -1.34 -4.38
N ASN A 228 -17.89 -1.73 -4.11
CA ASN A 228 -18.52 -1.67 -2.79
C ASN A 228 -17.86 -2.63 -1.77
N LEU A 229 -17.52 -3.86 -2.15
CA LEU A 229 -16.84 -4.83 -1.29
C LEU A 229 -15.36 -4.45 -1.13
N PHE A 230 -14.71 -4.26 -2.27
CA PHE A 230 -13.32 -3.86 -2.43
C PHE A 230 -12.89 -2.64 -1.60
N PHE A 231 -13.70 -1.58 -1.53
CA PHE A 231 -13.37 -0.41 -0.72
C PHE A 231 -13.66 -0.58 0.78
N GLN A 232 -14.18 -1.73 1.23
CA GLN A 232 -14.27 -2.08 2.65
C GLN A 232 -13.04 -2.82 3.18
N LEU A 233 -12.06 -3.17 2.33
CA LEU A 233 -10.81 -3.85 2.74
C LEU A 233 -10.05 -3.11 3.86
N GLU A 234 -9.92 -3.75 5.03
CA GLU A 234 -9.25 -3.27 6.24
C GLU A 234 -8.65 -4.49 7.01
N GLY A 235 -7.74 -4.26 7.97
CA GLY A 235 -7.04 -5.33 8.70
C GLY A 235 -5.91 -5.98 7.89
N ASP A 236 -5.38 -7.13 8.32
CA ASP A 236 -4.42 -7.91 7.53
C ASP A 236 -5.06 -9.10 6.78
N THR A 237 -6.27 -9.48 7.19
CA THR A 237 -6.97 -10.66 6.69
C THR A 237 -8.46 -10.36 6.55
N VAL A 238 -9.05 -10.72 5.42
CA VAL A 238 -10.50 -10.65 5.16
C VAL A 238 -11.00 -12.01 4.71
N LEU A 239 -12.04 -12.50 5.38
CA LEU A 239 -12.88 -13.60 4.91
C LEU A 239 -14.08 -13.01 4.18
N ILE A 240 -14.49 -13.65 3.09
CA ILE A 240 -15.74 -13.37 2.39
C ILE A 240 -16.59 -14.64 2.29
N ALA A 241 -17.89 -14.49 2.54
CA ALA A 241 -18.91 -15.51 2.32
C ALA A 241 -20.06 -14.93 1.50
N ALA A 242 -20.56 -15.67 0.50
CA ALA A 242 -21.84 -15.35 -0.13
C ALA A 242 -23.00 -15.73 0.80
N ASN A 243 -23.95 -14.82 1.01
CA ASN A 243 -25.10 -15.03 1.89
C ASN A 243 -26.24 -15.80 1.19
N GLU A 244 -26.27 -15.78 -0.15
CA GLU A 244 -27.22 -16.52 -0.99
C GLU A 244 -26.49 -17.23 -2.16
N PRO A 245 -27.05 -18.30 -2.75
CA PRO A 245 -26.49 -18.94 -3.95
C PRO A 245 -26.63 -18.05 -5.19
N ASP A 246 -25.57 -17.97 -6.01
CA ASP A 246 -25.47 -17.08 -7.19
C ASP A 246 -25.75 -15.59 -6.86
N PRO A 247 -24.93 -14.98 -5.97
CA PRO A 247 -25.17 -13.63 -5.43
C PRO A 247 -25.18 -12.53 -6.50
N SER A 248 -26.25 -11.74 -6.53
CA SER A 248 -26.39 -10.60 -7.45
C SER A 248 -25.32 -9.52 -7.18
N PRO A 249 -24.53 -9.08 -8.19
CA PRO A 249 -23.53 -8.03 -8.04
C PRO A 249 -24.12 -6.62 -7.83
N TYR A 250 -25.45 -6.51 -7.69
CA TYR A 250 -26.17 -5.26 -7.42
C TYR A 250 -26.81 -5.21 -6.02
N ASP A 251 -26.79 -6.30 -5.24
CA ASP A 251 -27.27 -6.27 -3.85
C ASP A 251 -26.10 -6.00 -2.87
N PRO A 252 -26.12 -4.88 -2.12
CA PRO A 252 -25.07 -4.57 -1.16
C PRO A 252 -24.99 -5.55 0.03
N ASN A 253 -25.96 -6.44 0.23
CA ASN A 253 -26.00 -7.42 1.32
C ASN A 253 -25.77 -8.87 0.85
N ALA A 254 -25.46 -9.09 -0.44
CA ALA A 254 -25.25 -10.43 -0.98
C ALA A 254 -24.03 -11.18 -0.39
N TYR A 255 -23.13 -10.44 0.28
CA TYR A 255 -21.91 -10.94 0.88
C TYR A 255 -21.78 -10.51 2.34
N SER A 256 -21.17 -11.37 3.15
CA SER A 256 -20.63 -11.02 4.46
C SER A 256 -19.10 -10.96 4.39
N LEU A 257 -18.52 -10.01 5.15
CA LEU A 257 -17.08 -9.79 5.26
C LEU A 257 -16.67 -9.85 6.74
N GLU A 258 -15.69 -10.69 7.08
CA GLU A 258 -15.08 -10.69 8.42
C GLU A 258 -13.64 -10.19 8.33
N PHE A 259 -13.33 -9.14 9.11
CA PHE A 259 -12.04 -8.45 9.11
C PHE A 259 -11.24 -8.86 10.34
N LEU A 260 -10.00 -9.31 10.13
CA LEU A 260 -9.09 -9.72 11.19
C LEU A 260 -7.77 -8.92 11.07
N GLN A 261 -7.14 -8.66 12.22
CA GLN A 261 -5.78 -8.13 12.33
C GLN A 261 -5.04 -9.03 13.30
N GLN A 262 -4.19 -9.91 12.78
CA GLN A 262 -3.60 -11.00 13.57
C GLN A 262 -2.11 -10.83 13.76
N SER A 263 -1.42 -10.42 12.70
CA SER A 263 0.03 -10.28 12.67
C SER A 263 0.47 -8.93 13.19
N SER A 264 1.68 -8.92 13.77
CA SER A 264 2.31 -7.71 14.29
C SER A 264 2.74 -6.75 13.17
N GLN A 265 2.01 -5.64 13.00
CA GLN A 265 2.32 -4.61 12.01
C GLN A 265 3.77 -4.08 12.14
N ARG A 266 4.54 -4.18 11.06
CA ARG A 266 5.90 -3.67 10.95
C ARG A 266 5.92 -2.36 10.19
N GLN A 267 6.71 -1.40 10.66
CA GLN A 267 6.88 -0.12 9.99
C GLN A 267 7.87 -0.26 8.83
N LEU A 268 7.37 -0.49 7.61
CA LEU A 268 8.22 -0.48 6.42
C LEU A 268 8.47 0.98 5.99
N ALA A 269 9.75 1.32 5.90
CA ALA A 269 10.21 2.60 5.40
C ALA A 269 10.96 2.40 4.08
N SER A 270 10.51 3.02 2.98
CA SER A 270 11.26 3.07 1.70
C SER A 270 12.45 4.04 1.76
N ALA A 271 13.17 3.99 2.87
CA ALA A 271 14.32 4.82 3.14
C ALA A 271 15.52 4.34 2.33
N ASN A 272 15.97 5.16 1.39
CA ASN A 272 17.30 5.07 0.78
C ASN A 272 18.37 4.87 1.86
N LEU A 273 19.46 4.18 1.52
CA LEU A 273 20.52 3.82 2.46
C LEU A 273 21.12 5.05 3.18
N SER A 274 21.23 6.18 2.47
CA SER A 274 21.60 7.50 3.01
C SER A 274 20.59 8.07 3.99
N SER A 275 19.28 7.88 3.80
CA SER A 275 18.24 8.31 4.74
C SER A 275 18.06 7.36 5.93
N ARG A 276 18.38 6.06 5.79
CA ARG A 276 18.50 5.13 6.94
C ARG A 276 19.65 5.58 7.83
N ILE A 277 20.83 5.83 7.24
CA ILE A 277 21.99 6.41 7.95
C ILE A 277 21.61 7.75 8.59
N ALA A 278 21.03 8.71 7.83
CA ALA A 278 20.64 10.02 8.38
C ALA A 278 19.46 9.98 9.39
N ALA A 279 18.78 8.85 9.57
CA ALA A 279 17.84 8.63 10.67
C ALA A 279 18.57 8.10 11.90
N VAL A 280 19.40 7.06 11.74
CA VAL A 280 20.24 6.49 12.81
C VAL A 280 21.17 7.55 13.40
N LEU A 281 21.81 8.39 12.57
CA LEU A 281 22.68 9.47 13.04
C LEU A 281 21.91 10.61 13.77
N ARG A 282 20.60 10.74 13.57
CA ARG A 282 19.74 11.68 14.31
C ARG A 282 19.25 11.13 15.65
N GLY A 283 18.93 9.84 15.72
CA GLY A 283 18.57 9.18 16.99
C GLY A 283 19.77 8.88 17.88
N ASN A 284 20.88 8.45 17.28
CA ASN A 284 22.04 7.87 17.97
C ASN A 284 23.32 8.65 17.60
N TRP A 285 23.35 9.96 17.87
CA TRP A 285 24.47 10.84 17.49
C TRP A 285 25.84 10.33 17.97
N PHE A 286 25.88 9.62 19.10
CA PHE A 286 27.07 9.02 19.70
C PHE A 286 27.77 7.98 18.81
N VAL A 287 27.10 7.46 17.78
CA VAL A 287 27.68 6.51 16.80
C VAL A 287 28.58 7.22 15.78
N LEU A 288 28.48 8.56 15.63
CA LEU A 288 29.30 9.34 14.69
C LEU A 288 30.80 9.17 14.93
N ALA A 289 31.26 9.37 16.17
CA ALA A 289 32.68 9.34 16.51
C ALA A 289 33.38 8.00 16.19
N PRO A 290 32.90 6.83 16.68
CA PRO A 290 33.51 5.55 16.31
C PRO A 290 33.32 5.23 14.82
N GLY A 291 32.22 5.64 14.19
CA GLY A 291 31.99 5.46 12.76
C GLY A 291 33.01 6.17 11.87
N ILE A 292 33.36 7.42 12.22
CA ILE A 292 34.39 8.21 11.51
C ILE A 292 35.78 7.57 11.66
N VAL A 293 36.13 7.08 12.85
CA VAL A 293 37.41 6.38 13.09
C VAL A 293 37.48 5.10 12.27
N ALA A 294 36.43 4.27 12.29
CA ALA A 294 36.37 3.03 11.52
C ALA A 294 36.47 3.29 10.00
N ALA A 295 35.71 4.27 9.49
CA ALA A 295 35.77 4.67 8.08
C ALA A 295 37.17 5.17 7.67
N SER A 296 37.84 5.93 8.54
CA SER A 296 39.20 6.43 8.30
C SER A 296 40.23 5.30 8.24
N LEU A 297 40.12 4.29 9.11
CA LEU A 297 40.98 3.11 9.10
C LEU A 297 40.75 2.24 7.85
N VAL A 298 39.50 2.08 7.40
CA VAL A 298 39.19 1.39 6.14
C VAL A 298 39.75 2.16 4.94
N LEU A 299 39.57 3.48 4.89
CA LEU A 299 40.11 4.32 3.81
C LEU A 299 41.64 4.24 3.75
N TYR A 300 42.32 4.34 4.90
CA TYR A 300 43.76 4.15 5.01
C TYR A 300 44.20 2.76 4.53
N GLY A 301 43.49 1.70 4.92
CA GLY A 301 43.74 0.33 4.46
C GLY A 301 43.63 0.20 2.94
N VAL A 302 42.58 0.76 2.33
CA VAL A 302 42.38 0.76 0.87
C VAL A 302 43.48 1.56 0.16
N ILE A 303 43.85 2.74 0.67
CA ILE A 303 44.93 3.57 0.12
C ILE A 303 46.27 2.81 0.17
N GLN A 304 46.60 2.16 1.29
CA GLN A 304 47.81 1.33 1.42
C GLN A 304 47.80 0.15 0.44
N LEU A 305 46.66 -0.51 0.25
CA LEU A 305 46.52 -1.63 -0.70
C LEU A 305 46.65 -1.16 -2.16
N TYR A 306 46.17 0.05 -2.47
CA TYR A 306 46.32 0.67 -3.80
C TYR A 306 47.76 1.12 -4.07
N LEU A 307 48.40 1.81 -3.14
CA LEU A 307 49.81 2.20 -3.22
C LEU A 307 50.72 0.98 -3.38
N LYS A 308 50.47 -0.09 -2.62
CA LYS A 308 51.23 -1.35 -2.69
C LYS A 308 51.00 -2.15 -3.98
N ARG A 309 49.94 -1.85 -4.75
CA ARG A 309 49.78 -2.36 -6.13
C ARG A 309 50.58 -1.53 -7.14
N LEU A 310 50.60 -0.20 -6.98
CA LEU A 310 51.37 0.69 -7.86
C LEU A 310 52.89 0.50 -7.70
N THR A 311 53.39 0.28 -6.49
CA THR A 311 54.81 0.01 -6.22
C THR A 311 55.22 -1.46 -6.41
N GLY A 312 54.34 -2.28 -6.98
CA GLY A 312 54.58 -3.69 -7.32
C GLY A 312 54.59 -3.98 -8.82
N GLN A 313 54.93 -2.97 -9.65
CA GLN A 313 54.98 -3.07 -11.11
C GLN A 313 56.35 -2.65 -11.70
N GLU A 314 57.40 -2.64 -10.88
CA GLU A 314 58.82 -2.57 -11.30
C GLU A 314 59.48 -3.96 -11.12
#